data_AF-A0A7W0YTB7-F1
#
_entry.id   AF-A0A7W0YTB7-F1
#
_cell.length_a   1.000
_cell.length_b   1.000
_cell.length_c   1.000
_cell.angle_alpha   90.00
_cell.angle_beta   90.00
_cell.angle_gamma   90.00
#
_symmetry.space_group_name_H-M   'P 1'
#
loop_
_entity.id
_entity.type
_entity.pdbx_description
1 polymer ?
#
loop_
_entity_poly.entity_id
_entity_poly.type
_entity_poly.pdbx_seq_one_letter_code
_entity_poly.pdbx_strand_id
1 'polypeptide(L)'
;MKRRIWTVALAVASVAALVAVPSAFAAYTTAKLEVRQSGTTATIKATLDPNDDPTASVRIFVPTGTQLTTTQAPGTSLGPVRAIVKALDLAGADLPLEGNLIVAAPGQITPATQAACLGTVAPLASWVMVLSAAGQTLPVPAYLVATAGAQAALGPAYIQVCLPPPDVPVGVPGRATFGAKLYSAELTINGVFSQSPG
;
A
#
# COMPACT_ATOMS: atom_id res chain seq x y z
N MET A 1 -75.06 -12.88 18.54
CA MET A 1 -74.87 -12.27 19.87
C MET A 1 -73.39 -11.97 20.07
N LYS A 2 -73.03 -10.72 20.44
CA LYS A 2 -71.88 -10.27 21.26
C LYS A 2 -70.49 -10.87 20.89
N ARG A 3 -69.42 -10.14 20.59
CA ARG A 3 -68.98 -8.80 21.03
C ARG A 3 -67.61 -8.52 20.37
N ARG A 4 -67.44 -7.28 19.88
CA ARG A 4 -66.29 -6.36 20.04
C ARG A 4 -64.85 -6.91 19.96
N ILE A 5 -64.07 -6.49 18.95
CA ILE A 5 -62.95 -5.50 19.00
C ILE A 5 -61.68 -6.07 19.66
N TRP A 6 -60.50 -5.57 19.27
CA TRP A 6 -59.15 -5.85 19.80
C TRP A 6 -58.56 -7.12 19.14
N THR A 7 -57.64 -7.08 18.18
CA THR A 7 -56.33 -6.39 18.20
C THR A 7 -55.78 -6.28 16.78
N VAL A 8 -55.79 -5.06 16.23
CA VAL A 8 -54.91 -4.63 15.14
C VAL A 8 -53.56 -4.31 15.78
N ALA A 9 -52.59 -5.23 15.76
CA ALA A 9 -51.17 -4.93 16.04
C ALA A 9 -50.34 -6.24 16.06
N LEU A 10 -50.03 -6.85 14.92
CA LEU A 10 -48.92 -7.83 14.83
C LEU A 10 -48.69 -8.25 13.36
N ALA A 11 -48.23 -7.34 12.50
CA ALA A 11 -47.80 -7.72 11.14
C ALA A 11 -46.78 -6.78 10.47
N VAL A 12 -46.11 -5.88 11.21
CA VAL A 12 -45.04 -5.04 10.64
C VAL A 12 -43.87 -4.95 11.64
N ALA A 13 -43.14 -6.06 11.75
CA ALA A 13 -41.83 -6.10 12.38
C ALA A 13 -40.88 -6.93 11.49
N SER A 14 -40.87 -6.66 10.18
CA SER A 14 -39.70 -6.97 9.35
C SER A 14 -38.64 -5.93 9.67
N VAL A 15 -37.89 -6.25 10.72
CA VAL A 15 -36.63 -5.65 11.12
C VAL A 15 -35.83 -5.27 9.87
N ALA A 16 -35.64 -3.96 9.68
CA ALA A 16 -34.57 -3.44 8.85
C ALA A 16 -33.26 -3.95 9.46
N ALA A 17 -32.82 -5.12 9.02
CA ALA A 17 -31.44 -5.54 9.23
C ALA A 17 -30.61 -4.53 8.45
N LEU A 18 -30.02 -3.58 9.17
CA LEU A 18 -28.85 -2.85 8.75
C LEU A 18 -27.82 -3.88 8.27
N VAL A 19 -27.83 -4.19 6.98
CA VAL A 19 -26.63 -4.66 6.29
C VAL A 19 -25.86 -3.41 5.91
N ALA A 20 -25.47 -2.62 6.93
CA ALA A 20 -24.22 -1.92 6.83
C ALA A 20 -23.20 -3.04 6.84
N VAL A 21 -22.77 -3.49 5.67
CA VAL A 21 -21.50 -4.19 5.55
C VAL A 21 -20.51 -3.13 6.05
N PRO A 22 -19.92 -3.24 7.25
CA PRO A 22 -18.76 -2.42 7.50
C PRO A 22 -17.78 -2.90 6.44
N SER A 23 -17.51 -2.06 5.44
CA SER A 23 -16.23 -2.14 4.77
C SER A 23 -15.25 -2.13 5.94
N ALA A 24 -14.55 -3.23 6.17
CA ALA A 24 -13.56 -3.31 7.22
C ALA A 24 -12.44 -2.35 6.82
N PHE A 25 -12.65 -1.06 7.09
CA PHE A 25 -11.61 -0.06 7.01
C PHE A 25 -10.60 -0.49 8.07
N ALA A 26 -9.36 -0.71 7.63
CA ALA A 26 -8.27 -1.03 8.52
C ALA A 26 -8.27 -0.05 9.69
N ALA A 27 -8.34 -0.58 10.92
CA ALA A 27 -8.29 0.21 12.13
C ALA A 27 -6.85 0.65 12.36
N TYR A 28 -6.61 1.95 12.23
CA TYR A 28 -5.31 2.57 12.49
C TYR A 28 -5.39 3.47 13.71
N THR A 29 -4.55 3.22 14.70
CA THR A 29 -4.51 3.97 15.96
C THR A 29 -3.44 5.04 15.96
N THR A 30 -2.28 4.80 15.34
CA THR A 30 -1.13 5.73 15.36
C THR A 30 -0.46 5.93 13.99
N ALA A 31 -1.24 5.88 12.91
CA ALA A 31 -0.70 6.08 11.57
C ALA A 31 -0.02 7.46 11.42
N LYS A 32 1.26 7.45 11.02
CA LYS A 32 2.06 8.65 10.80
C LYS A 32 2.81 8.54 9.47
N LEU A 33 2.78 9.62 8.71
CA LEU A 33 3.57 9.81 7.50
C LEU A 33 4.46 11.03 7.66
N GLU A 34 5.76 10.86 7.44
CA GLU A 34 6.74 11.94 7.37
C GLU A 34 7.35 11.95 5.98
N VAL A 35 7.35 13.12 5.35
CA VAL A 35 7.96 13.32 4.03
C VAL A 35 8.96 14.46 4.16
N ARG A 36 10.19 14.22 3.69
CA ARG A 36 11.24 15.22 3.60
C ARG A 36 11.78 15.22 2.19
N GLN A 37 11.93 16.41 1.59
CA GLN A 37 12.57 16.55 0.29
C GLN A 37 13.73 17.53 0.41
N SER A 38 14.88 17.14 -0.11
CA SER A 38 16.10 17.96 -0.20
C SER A 38 16.66 17.84 -1.61
N GLY A 39 16.51 18.91 -2.40
CA GLY A 39 16.86 18.88 -3.82
C GLY A 39 16.05 17.80 -4.56
N THR A 40 16.77 16.83 -5.15
CA THR A 40 16.19 15.71 -5.90
C THR A 40 15.97 14.44 -5.05
N THR A 41 16.27 14.51 -3.75
CA THR A 41 16.11 13.39 -2.81
C THR A 41 14.82 13.56 -2.02
N ALA A 42 13.95 12.55 -2.06
CA ALA A 42 12.76 12.44 -1.22
C ALA A 42 12.92 11.27 -0.25
N THR A 43 12.76 11.53 1.04
CA THR A 43 12.70 10.52 2.10
C THR A 43 11.28 10.48 2.65
N ILE A 44 10.69 9.29 2.63
CA ILE A 44 9.32 9.02 3.04
C ILE A 44 9.37 7.99 4.16
N LYS A 45 8.82 8.32 5.31
CA LYS A 45 8.71 7.40 6.45
C LYS A 45 7.25 7.22 6.84
N ALA A 46 6.80 5.98 6.90
CA ALA A 46 5.47 5.61 7.34
C ALA A 46 5.58 4.70 8.58
N THR A 47 4.82 5.01 9.62
CA THR A 47 4.76 4.19 10.84
C THR A 47 3.31 3.99 11.27
N LEU A 48 3.03 2.81 11.80
CA LEU A 48 1.73 2.30 12.23
C LEU A 48 1.93 1.59 13.58
N ASP A 49 0.85 1.38 14.34
CA ASP A 49 0.95 0.50 15.50
C ASP A 49 1.12 -0.96 15.01
N PRO A 50 2.02 -1.76 15.60
CA PRO A 50 2.16 -3.17 15.19
C PRO A 50 0.88 -4.00 15.35
N ASN A 51 -0.08 -3.54 16.17
CA ASN A 51 -1.37 -4.17 16.40
C ASN A 51 -2.47 -3.66 15.46
N ASP A 52 -2.24 -2.58 14.70
CA ASP A 52 -3.20 -2.06 13.70
C ASP A 52 -3.51 -3.11 12.62
N ASP A 53 -4.62 -3.00 11.90
CA ASP A 53 -4.92 -3.96 10.83
C ASP A 53 -3.85 -4.01 9.72
N PRO A 54 -3.64 -5.16 9.05
CA PRO A 54 -2.64 -5.27 8.00
C PRO A 54 -2.94 -4.31 6.84
N THR A 55 -1.92 -3.55 6.43
CA THR A 55 -2.06 -2.60 5.32
C THR A 55 -2.02 -3.34 4.00
N ALA A 56 -3.11 -3.28 3.22
CA ALA A 56 -3.18 -3.89 1.89
C ALA A 56 -2.48 -3.05 0.82
N SER A 57 -2.54 -1.72 0.92
CA SER A 57 -1.93 -0.83 -0.06
C SER A 57 -1.59 0.54 0.53
N VAL A 58 -0.56 1.18 -0.03
CA VAL A 58 -0.12 2.53 0.30
C VAL A 58 -0.13 3.37 -0.96
N ARG A 59 -0.77 4.55 -0.88
CA ARG A 59 -0.78 5.56 -1.94
C ARG A 59 -0.24 6.88 -1.42
N ILE A 60 0.85 7.35 -2.00
CA ILE A 60 1.50 8.61 -1.61
C ILE A 60 1.45 9.56 -2.81
N PHE A 61 0.66 10.63 -2.71
CA PHE A 61 0.55 11.63 -3.77
C PHE A 61 1.79 12.52 -3.80
N VAL A 62 2.31 12.74 -5.01
CA VAL A 62 3.35 13.72 -5.27
C VAL A 62 2.69 15.10 -5.29
N PRO A 63 3.18 16.11 -4.56
CA PRO A 63 2.53 17.41 -4.51
C PRO A 63 2.57 18.14 -5.85
N THR A 64 1.60 19.04 -6.06
CA THR A 64 1.57 19.97 -7.20
C THR A 64 2.88 20.78 -7.30
N GLY A 65 3.30 21.11 -8.51
CA GLY A 65 4.57 21.81 -8.76
C GLY A 65 5.82 20.93 -8.77
N THR A 66 5.67 19.60 -8.61
CA THR A 66 6.78 18.65 -8.75
C THR A 66 6.96 18.22 -10.21
N GLN A 67 8.17 18.30 -10.72
CA GLN A 67 8.56 17.69 -11.99
C GLN A 67 9.01 16.24 -11.77
N LEU A 68 8.50 15.35 -12.61
CA LEU A 68 8.80 13.91 -12.59
C LEU A 68 9.90 13.58 -13.62
N THR A 69 10.86 12.76 -13.23
CA THR A 69 11.83 12.13 -14.13
C THR A 69 11.72 10.63 -13.99
N THR A 70 11.34 9.94 -15.07
CA THR A 70 11.09 8.48 -15.11
C THR A 70 11.93 7.76 -16.16
N THR A 71 12.99 8.41 -16.64
CA THR A 71 13.87 7.92 -17.72
C THR A 71 15.09 7.14 -17.22
N GLN A 72 15.14 6.84 -15.93
CA GLN A 72 16.22 6.06 -15.34
C GLN A 72 16.26 4.65 -15.96
N ALA A 73 17.46 4.14 -16.25
CA ALA A 73 17.62 2.83 -16.86
C ALA A 73 17.18 1.70 -15.90
N PRO A 74 16.65 0.58 -16.42
CA PRO A 74 16.49 -0.64 -15.64
C PRO A 74 17.71 -1.02 -14.80
N GLY A 75 17.50 -1.44 -13.56
CA GLY A 75 18.57 -1.78 -12.63
C GLY A 75 19.19 -0.59 -11.90
N THR A 76 18.81 0.65 -12.24
CA THR A 76 19.25 1.84 -11.49
C THR A 76 18.72 1.79 -10.06
N SER A 77 19.60 1.92 -9.08
CA SER A 77 19.19 2.08 -7.69
C SER A 77 18.76 3.52 -7.41
N LEU A 78 17.52 3.69 -6.97
CA LEU A 78 16.94 4.99 -6.63
C LEU A 78 17.22 5.39 -5.18
N GLY A 79 17.49 4.44 -4.29
CA GLY A 79 17.88 4.71 -2.92
C GLY A 79 17.58 3.56 -1.96
N PRO A 80 17.99 3.71 -0.68
CA PRO A 80 17.77 2.69 0.34
C PRO A 80 16.31 2.59 0.77
N VAL A 81 15.94 1.39 1.22
CA VAL A 81 14.66 1.05 1.84
C VAL A 81 14.93 0.31 3.13
N ARG A 82 14.30 0.76 4.21
CA ARG A 82 14.32 0.10 5.52
C ARG A 82 12.90 -0.14 5.95
N ALA A 83 12.59 -1.32 6.46
CA ALA A 83 11.28 -1.61 6.99
C ALA A 83 11.39 -2.51 8.22
N ILE A 84 10.37 -2.46 9.07
CA ILE A 84 10.20 -3.41 10.15
C ILE A 84 8.80 -4.01 10.01
N VAL A 85 8.77 -5.34 10.02
CA VAL A 85 7.54 -6.13 9.89
C VAL A 85 7.39 -7.04 11.09
N LYS A 86 6.14 -7.32 11.46
CA LYS A 86 5.81 -8.46 12.33
C LYS A 86 5.75 -9.71 11.46
N ALA A 87 6.60 -10.70 11.73
CA ALA A 87 6.59 -11.99 11.05
C ALA A 87 5.66 -12.96 11.79
N LEU A 88 4.41 -13.08 11.34
CA LEU A 88 3.40 -13.91 12.00
C LEU A 88 3.79 -15.40 12.06
N ASP A 89 4.54 -15.88 11.06
CA ASP A 89 5.03 -17.26 11.02
C ASP A 89 6.17 -17.53 12.00
N LEU A 90 6.82 -16.47 12.50
CA LEU A 90 7.93 -16.53 13.45
C LEU A 90 7.47 -16.08 14.83
N ALA A 91 6.28 -16.51 15.24
CA ALA A 91 5.65 -16.15 16.52
C ALA A 91 5.50 -14.62 16.75
N GLY A 92 5.34 -13.84 15.68
CA GLY A 92 5.18 -12.39 15.75
C GLY A 92 6.48 -11.62 15.99
N ALA A 93 7.64 -12.23 15.72
CA ALA A 93 8.95 -11.58 15.84
C ALA A 93 9.07 -10.33 14.94
N ASP A 94 9.81 -9.34 15.42
CA ASP A 94 10.19 -8.18 14.62
C ASP A 94 11.31 -8.55 13.67
N LEU A 95 11.05 -8.40 12.38
CA LEU A 95 11.99 -8.70 11.32
C LEU A 95 12.39 -7.39 10.61
N PRO A 96 13.63 -6.92 10.78
CA PRO A 96 14.13 -5.80 10.00
C PRO A 96 14.37 -6.25 8.56
N LEU A 97 13.84 -5.48 7.63
CA LEU A 97 14.02 -5.64 6.19
C LEU A 97 14.86 -4.48 5.68
N GLU A 98 15.96 -4.79 5.00
CA GLU A 98 16.83 -3.76 4.40
C GLU A 98 17.12 -4.09 2.95
N GLY A 99 17.23 -3.04 2.13
CA GLY A 99 17.54 -3.17 0.73
C GLY A 99 17.45 -1.87 -0.03
N ASN A 100 17.25 -1.98 -1.35
CA ASN A 100 17.23 -0.82 -2.24
C ASN A 100 15.96 -0.82 -3.10
N LEU A 101 15.49 0.39 -3.42
CA LEU A 101 14.51 0.62 -4.46
C LEU A 101 15.26 0.66 -5.80
N ILE A 102 14.85 -0.18 -6.74
CA ILE A 102 15.51 -0.34 -8.03
C ILE A 102 14.49 -0.17 -9.15
N VAL A 103 14.88 0.48 -10.24
CA VAL A 103 14.06 0.54 -11.46
C VAL A 103 13.89 -0.85 -12.03
N ALA A 104 12.64 -1.29 -12.19
CA ALA A 104 12.34 -2.63 -12.65
C ALA A 104 12.75 -2.80 -14.12
N ALA A 105 13.35 -3.94 -14.44
CA ALA A 105 13.58 -4.33 -15.83
C ALA A 105 12.26 -4.78 -16.51
N PRO A 106 12.17 -4.65 -17.85
CA PRO A 106 11.03 -5.19 -18.59
C PRO A 106 10.80 -6.66 -18.26
N GLY A 107 9.57 -7.02 -17.89
CA GLY A 107 9.20 -8.39 -17.52
C GLY A 107 9.62 -8.84 -16.11
N GLN A 108 10.36 -8.03 -15.35
CA GLN A 108 10.75 -8.37 -13.97
C GLN A 108 9.54 -8.46 -13.03
N ILE A 109 8.55 -7.60 -13.25
CA ILE A 109 7.25 -7.65 -12.57
C ILE A 109 6.26 -8.28 -13.54
N THR A 110 5.63 -9.37 -13.14
CA THR A 110 4.68 -10.06 -14.00
C THR A 110 3.41 -9.21 -14.22
N PRO A 111 2.74 -9.32 -15.37
CA PRO A 111 1.47 -8.63 -15.61
C PRO A 111 0.40 -8.96 -14.56
N ALA A 112 0.38 -10.19 -14.04
CA ALA A 112 -0.54 -10.60 -12.98
C ALA A 112 -0.28 -9.85 -11.67
N THR A 113 1.00 -9.70 -11.27
CA THR A 113 1.38 -8.93 -10.08
C THR A 113 1.01 -7.45 -10.22
N GLN A 114 1.25 -6.86 -11.39
CA GLN A 114 0.86 -5.47 -11.65
C GLN A 114 -0.66 -5.31 -11.63
N ALA A 115 -1.40 -6.20 -12.29
CA ALA A 115 -2.86 -6.14 -12.33
C ALA A 115 -3.50 -6.34 -10.95
N ALA A 116 -2.90 -7.17 -10.10
CA ALA A 116 -3.35 -7.32 -8.70
C ALA A 116 -3.21 -6.01 -7.89
N CYS A 117 -2.28 -5.13 -8.25
CA CYS A 117 -2.05 -3.87 -7.54
C CYS A 117 -2.72 -2.65 -8.19
N LEU A 118 -2.60 -2.52 -9.52
CA LEU A 118 -3.05 -1.35 -10.29
C LEU A 118 -4.33 -1.60 -11.08
N GLY A 119 -4.82 -2.84 -11.15
CA GLY A 119 -5.85 -3.23 -12.09
C GLY A 119 -5.37 -3.03 -13.53
N THR A 120 -6.12 -2.25 -14.31
CA THR A 120 -5.82 -1.95 -15.72
C THR A 120 -4.98 -0.69 -15.91
N VAL A 121 -4.60 0.00 -14.83
CA VAL A 121 -3.85 1.26 -14.92
C VAL A 121 -2.39 0.99 -15.28
N ALA A 122 -1.90 1.68 -16.31
CA ALA A 122 -0.50 1.62 -16.71
C ALA A 122 0.36 2.54 -15.83
N PRO A 123 1.46 2.03 -15.24
CA PRO A 123 2.38 2.87 -14.47
C PRO A 123 3.24 3.76 -15.39
N LEU A 124 3.61 4.94 -14.90
CA LEU A 124 4.63 5.82 -15.49
C LEU A 124 6.03 5.22 -15.32
N ALA A 125 6.28 4.57 -14.19
CA ALA A 125 7.50 3.83 -13.90
C ALA A 125 7.20 2.68 -12.95
N SER A 126 7.93 1.59 -13.11
CA SER A 126 7.84 0.40 -12.27
C SER A 126 9.15 0.21 -11.52
N TRP A 127 9.05 -0.05 -10.22
CA TRP A 127 10.19 -0.25 -9.33
C TRP A 127 10.01 -1.53 -8.52
N VAL A 128 11.13 -2.08 -8.06
CA VAL A 128 11.16 -3.21 -7.13
C VAL A 128 11.99 -2.81 -5.93
N MET A 129 11.40 -2.89 -4.74
CA MET A 129 12.14 -2.87 -3.48
C MET A 129 12.71 -4.27 -3.26
N VAL A 130 14.02 -4.41 -3.40
CA VAL A 130 14.72 -5.68 -3.18
C VAL A 130 15.13 -5.74 -1.72
N LEU A 131 14.21 -6.17 -0.87
CA LEU A 131 14.41 -6.25 0.58
C LEU A 131 15.03 -7.59 0.96
N SER A 132 15.80 -7.63 2.03
CA SER A 132 16.37 -8.87 2.56
C SER A 132 16.17 -8.98 4.06
N ALA A 133 15.86 -10.20 4.51
CA ALA A 133 15.86 -10.56 5.92
C ALA A 133 16.00 -12.09 6.08
N ALA A 134 16.65 -12.51 7.16
CA ALA A 134 16.83 -13.93 7.49
C ALA A 134 17.36 -14.79 6.31
N GLY A 135 18.24 -14.23 5.48
CA GLY A 135 18.81 -14.90 4.30
C GLY A 135 17.87 -15.06 3.11
N GLN A 136 16.66 -14.48 3.16
CA GLN A 136 15.69 -14.47 2.05
C GLN A 136 15.61 -13.08 1.42
N THR A 137 15.42 -13.05 0.11
CA THR A 137 15.13 -11.82 -0.65
C THR A 137 13.63 -11.71 -0.90
N LEU A 138 13.05 -10.58 -0.54
CA LEU A 138 11.64 -10.25 -0.67
C LEU A 138 11.50 -9.10 -1.67
N PRO A 139 11.16 -9.38 -2.95
CA PRO A 139 10.87 -8.33 -3.92
C PRO A 139 9.47 -7.77 -3.67
N VAL A 140 9.39 -6.47 -3.38
CA VAL A 140 8.10 -5.76 -3.23
C VAL A 140 7.95 -4.75 -4.36
N PRO A 141 6.99 -4.94 -5.28
CA PRO A 141 6.72 -3.99 -6.35
C PRO A 141 6.22 -2.63 -5.83
N ALA A 142 6.72 -1.56 -6.45
CA ALA A 142 6.22 -0.20 -6.28
C ALA A 142 6.03 0.43 -7.65
N TYR A 143 5.02 1.27 -7.78
CA TYR A 143 4.66 1.89 -9.07
C TYR A 143 4.52 3.38 -8.90
N LEU A 144 5.01 4.14 -9.87
CA LEU A 144 4.65 5.54 -10.04
C LEU A 144 3.53 5.62 -11.06
N VAL A 145 2.43 6.26 -10.72
CA VAL A 145 1.21 6.28 -11.54
C VAL A 145 0.75 7.71 -11.72
N ALA A 146 0.35 8.08 -12.95
CA ALA A 146 -0.23 9.39 -13.22
C ALA A 146 -1.57 9.54 -12.49
N THR A 147 -1.79 10.70 -11.89
CA THR A 147 -3.11 11.06 -11.38
C THR A 147 -4.08 11.30 -12.54
N ALA A 148 -5.35 10.95 -12.37
CA ALA A 148 -6.41 11.23 -13.32
C ALA A 148 -7.69 11.71 -12.63
N GLY A 149 -8.56 12.39 -13.37
CA GLY A 149 -9.81 12.93 -12.84
C GLY A 149 -9.59 13.86 -11.65
N ALA A 150 -10.37 13.69 -10.57
CA ALA A 150 -10.27 14.51 -9.37
C ALA A 150 -8.89 14.44 -8.67
N GLN A 151 -8.13 13.36 -8.88
CA GLN A 151 -6.80 13.21 -8.27
C GLN A 151 -5.76 14.16 -8.86
N ALA A 152 -5.99 14.68 -10.07
CA ALA A 152 -5.07 15.62 -10.71
C ALA A 152 -4.90 16.94 -9.91
N ALA A 153 -5.86 17.26 -9.04
CA ALA A 153 -5.75 18.40 -8.12
C ALA A 153 -4.73 18.16 -6.99
N LEU A 154 -4.36 16.91 -6.70
CA LEU A 154 -3.41 16.56 -5.64
C LEU A 154 -1.95 16.63 -6.11
N GLY A 155 -1.73 16.59 -7.42
CA GLY A 155 -0.42 16.68 -8.07
C GLY A 155 -0.35 15.76 -9.29
N PRO A 156 0.84 15.58 -9.89
CA PRO A 156 0.97 14.96 -11.22
C PRO A 156 0.94 13.41 -11.17
N ALA A 157 1.29 12.82 -10.03
CA ALA A 157 1.41 11.38 -9.87
C ALA A 157 1.26 10.96 -8.41
N TYR A 158 1.17 9.65 -8.19
CA TYR A 158 1.28 9.03 -6.88
C TYR A 158 2.13 7.78 -6.95
N ILE A 159 2.80 7.47 -5.84
CA ILE A 159 3.44 6.18 -5.61
C ILE A 159 2.37 5.22 -5.09
N GLN A 160 2.25 4.07 -5.72
CA GLN A 160 1.39 2.96 -5.29
C GLN A 160 2.25 1.77 -4.92
N VAL A 161 2.07 1.27 -3.69
CA VAL A 161 2.65 0.01 -3.22
C VAL A 161 1.50 -0.87 -2.78
N CYS A 162 1.49 -2.13 -3.20
CA CYS A 162 0.52 -3.12 -2.71
C CYS A 162 1.28 -4.19 -1.95
N LEU A 163 0.82 -4.47 -0.75
CA LEU A 163 1.44 -5.43 0.14
C LEU A 163 0.64 -6.73 0.09
N PRO A 164 1.31 -7.89 0.01
CA PRO A 164 0.62 -9.16 0.05
C PRO A 164 -0.03 -9.37 1.43
N PRO A 165 -1.19 -10.06 1.51
CA PRO A 165 -1.87 -10.29 2.78
C PRO A 165 -1.04 -11.22 3.69
N PRO A 166 -0.86 -10.87 4.98
CA PRO A 166 -0.11 -11.69 5.93
C PRO A 166 -0.93 -12.82 6.57
N ASP A 167 -2.25 -12.67 6.60
CA ASP A 167 -3.22 -13.47 7.38
C ASP A 167 -3.85 -14.63 6.59
N VAL A 168 -3.54 -14.77 5.30
CA VAL A 168 -3.97 -15.94 4.52
C VAL A 168 -3.17 -17.20 4.92
N PRO A 169 -3.73 -18.42 4.83
CA PRO A 169 -3.01 -19.64 5.17
C PRO A 169 -1.70 -19.84 4.39
N VAL A 170 -0.70 -20.46 5.04
CA VAL A 170 0.58 -20.81 4.41
C VAL A 170 0.34 -21.69 3.18
N GLY A 171 0.98 -21.36 2.06
CA GLY A 171 0.83 -22.06 0.78
C GLY A 171 -0.18 -21.43 -0.19
N VAL A 172 -0.96 -20.43 0.25
CA VAL A 172 -1.84 -19.67 -0.65
C VAL A 172 -1.00 -18.78 -1.59
N PRO A 173 -1.21 -18.84 -2.92
CA PRO A 173 -0.53 -17.95 -3.86
C PRO A 173 -0.76 -16.48 -3.52
N GLY A 174 0.30 -15.68 -3.52
CA GLY A 174 0.24 -14.25 -3.24
C GLY A 174 0.27 -13.87 -1.75
N ARG A 175 0.43 -14.84 -0.84
CA ARG A 175 0.67 -14.58 0.59
C ARG A 175 1.99 -13.85 0.84
N ALA A 176 2.02 -13.03 1.90
CA ALA A 176 3.28 -12.43 2.37
C ALA A 176 4.26 -13.50 2.88
N THR A 177 5.52 -13.44 2.44
CA THR A 177 6.59 -14.27 3.00
C THR A 177 6.68 -14.04 4.51
N PHE A 178 6.79 -15.12 5.29
CA PHE A 178 6.77 -15.10 6.77
C PHE A 178 5.49 -14.55 7.43
N GLY A 179 4.41 -14.36 6.66
CA GLY A 179 3.24 -13.62 7.14
C GLY A 179 3.62 -12.19 7.54
N ALA A 180 4.56 -11.58 6.79
CA ALA A 180 5.11 -10.27 7.11
C ALA A 180 4.04 -9.18 7.08
N LYS A 181 3.76 -8.59 8.25
CA LYS A 181 2.87 -7.45 8.42
C LYS A 181 3.70 -6.19 8.64
N LEU A 182 3.64 -5.26 7.69
CA LEU A 182 4.36 -3.98 7.76
C LEU A 182 3.76 -3.04 8.80
N TYR A 183 4.62 -2.48 9.66
CA TYR A 183 4.22 -1.40 10.57
C TYR A 183 5.20 -0.22 10.59
N SER A 184 6.40 -0.35 10.03
CA SER A 184 7.33 0.77 9.84
C SER A 184 8.06 0.62 8.52
N ALA A 185 8.13 1.69 7.72
CA ALA A 185 8.91 1.75 6.49
C ALA A 185 9.54 3.13 6.33
N GLU A 186 10.76 3.15 5.80
CA GLU A 186 11.48 4.33 5.35
C GLU A 186 12.01 4.06 3.94
N LEU A 187 11.66 4.95 3.02
CA LEU A 187 11.97 4.87 1.61
C LEU A 187 12.68 6.15 1.20
N THR A 188 13.87 6.03 0.61
CA THR A 188 14.57 7.15 0.00
C THR A 188 14.58 6.99 -1.53
N ILE A 189 14.19 8.05 -2.23
CA ILE A 189 14.10 8.08 -3.69
C ILE A 189 14.89 9.28 -4.19
N ASN A 190 15.88 9.03 -5.05
CA ASN A 190 16.75 10.05 -5.62
C ASN A 190 16.48 10.22 -7.12
N GLY A 191 16.46 11.47 -7.56
CA GLY A 191 16.47 11.81 -9.00
C GLY A 191 15.15 11.54 -9.74
N VAL A 192 14.07 11.23 -9.02
CA VAL A 192 12.72 11.05 -9.60
C VAL A 192 11.89 12.33 -9.46
N PHE A 193 12.02 13.02 -8.33
CA PHE A 193 11.25 14.21 -8.00
C PHE A 193 12.16 15.42 -7.97
N SER A 194 11.76 16.47 -8.66
CA SER A 194 12.44 17.77 -8.66
C SER A 194 11.41 18.89 -8.63
N GLN A 195 11.80 20.10 -8.25
CA GLN A 195 10.91 21.25 -8.37
C GLN A 195 10.72 21.58 -9.84
N SER A 196 9.49 21.89 -10.26
CA SER A 196 9.25 22.41 -11.60
C SER A 196 9.98 23.75 -11.76
N PRO A 197 10.73 23.98 -12.84
CA PRO A 197 11.09 25.34 -13.22
C PRO A 197 9.78 26.10 -13.47
N GLY A 198 9.60 27.21 -12.74
CA GLY A 198 8.46 28.12 -12.90
C GLY A 198 8.57 28.96 -14.16
#